data_AF-A0A1G7V2D6-F1
#
_entry.id   AF-A0A1G7V2D6-F1
#
_cell.length_a   1.000
_cell.length_b   1.000
_cell.length_c   1.000
_cell.angle_alpha   90.00
_cell.angle_beta   90.00
_cell.angle_gamma   90.00
#
_symmetry.space_group_name_H-M   'P 1'
#
loop_
_entity.id
_entity.type
_entity.pdbx_description
1 polymer ?
#
loop_
_entity_poly.entity_id
_entity_poly.type
_entity_poly.pdbx_seq_one_letter_code
_entity_poly.pdbx_strand_id
1 'polypeptide(L)'
;MSIALLKKSITIYKPIFLWNILVSLLTVVFFILNGFSQSGIYSFAIFIKLIGWSFSAGIYFMFYQSTAYFFKNQGIGFKKIMANMVLYDLIILIGILMISTICRDFLSTVLINLLQIEKY
;
A
#
# COMPACT_ATOMS: atom_id res chain seq x y z
N MET A 1 -16.70 17.32 18.68
CA MET A 1 -15.73 17.03 17.59
C MET A 1 -16.23 17.72 16.33
N SER A 2 -15.49 18.64 15.70
CA SER A 2 -16.02 19.27 14.47
C SER A 2 -15.94 18.26 13.32
N ILE A 3 -17.09 17.97 12.73
CA ILE A 3 -17.23 17.05 11.58
C ILE A 3 -16.30 17.48 10.41
N ALA A 4 -16.02 18.78 10.31
CA ALA A 4 -15.12 19.36 9.32
C ALA A 4 -13.66 18.89 9.47
N LEU A 5 -13.13 18.77 10.68
CA LEU A 5 -11.75 18.32 10.93
C LEU A 5 -11.59 16.81 10.65
N LEU A 6 -12.59 16.01 11.02
CA LEU A 6 -12.61 14.57 10.75
C LEU A 6 -12.75 14.28 9.26
N LYS A 7 -13.54 15.09 8.54
CA LYS A 7 -13.62 15.03 7.08
C LYS A 7 -12.27 15.36 6.41
N LYS A 8 -11.57 16.39 6.89
CA LYS A 8 -10.23 16.77 6.39
C LYS A 8 -9.19 15.67 6.59
N SER A 9 -9.16 15.00 7.73
CA SER A 9 -8.20 13.92 7.98
C SER A 9 -8.46 12.73 7.04
N ILE A 10 -9.73 12.35 6.83
CA ILE A 10 -10.10 11.30 5.87
C ILE A 10 -9.68 11.66 4.44
N THR A 11 -9.84 12.92 4.04
CA THR A 11 -9.41 13.39 2.71
C THR A 11 -7.91 13.19 2.47
N ILE A 12 -7.09 13.26 3.52
CA ILE A 12 -5.63 13.08 3.44
C ILE A 12 -5.25 11.59 3.49
N TYR A 13 -5.96 10.79 4.28
CA TYR A 13 -5.70 9.35 4.35
C TYR A 13 -6.13 8.61 3.08
N LYS A 14 -7.16 9.08 2.38
CA LYS A 14 -7.66 8.44 1.16
C LYS A 14 -6.60 8.28 0.05
N PRO A 15 -5.86 9.33 -0.37
CA PRO A 15 -4.82 9.18 -1.39
C PRO A 15 -3.65 8.31 -0.92
N ILE A 16 -3.27 8.40 0.35
CA ILE A 16 -2.24 7.55 0.96
C ILE A 16 -2.66 6.07 0.91
N PHE A 17 -3.89 5.78 1.28
CA PHE A 17 -4.45 4.43 1.29
C PHE A 17 -4.53 3.86 -0.13
N LEU A 18 -5.00 4.65 -1.09
CA LEU A 18 -5.08 4.26 -2.50
C LEU A 18 -3.70 4.01 -3.11
N TRP A 19 -2.72 4.86 -2.77
CA TRP A 19 -1.32 4.66 -3.15
C TRP A 19 -0.75 3.35 -2.60
N ASN A 20 -0.94 3.09 -1.30
CA ASN A 20 -0.48 1.85 -0.66
C ASN A 20 -1.13 0.59 -1.27
N ILE A 21 -2.40 0.65 -1.65
CA ILE A 21 -3.07 -0.45 -2.38
C ILE A 21 -2.41 -0.68 -3.73
N LEU A 22 -2.19 0.38 -4.52
CA LEU A 22 -1.56 0.27 -5.84
C LEU A 22 -0.17 -0.35 -5.76
N VAL A 23 0.67 0.15 -4.84
CA VAL A 23 2.00 -0.38 -4.60
C VAL A 23 1.94 -1.85 -4.16
N SER A 24 0.99 -2.21 -3.30
CA SER A 24 0.82 -3.59 -2.82
C SER A 24 0.37 -4.54 -3.93
N LEU A 25 -0.58 -4.12 -4.78
CA LEU A 25 -1.00 -4.90 -5.96
C LEU A 25 0.17 -5.12 -6.91
N LEU A 26 0.95 -4.07 -7.18
CA LEU A 26 2.12 -4.15 -8.04
C LEU A 26 3.16 -5.13 -7.48
N THR A 27 3.41 -5.12 -6.17
CA THR A 27 4.30 -6.11 -5.53
C THR A 27 3.77 -7.54 -5.62
N VAL A 28 2.46 -7.74 -5.53
CA VAL A 28 1.84 -9.06 -5.57
C VAL A 28 1.96 -9.70 -6.96
N VAL A 29 1.91 -8.92 -8.05
CA VAL A 29 2.15 -9.43 -9.41
C VAL A 29 3.51 -10.12 -9.50
N PHE A 30 4.56 -9.52 -8.92
CA PHE A 30 5.89 -10.12 -8.87
C PHE A 30 5.92 -11.44 -8.08
N PHE A 31 5.15 -11.53 -6.99
CA PHE A 31 5.00 -12.76 -6.21
C PHE A 31 4.21 -13.84 -6.95
N ILE A 32 3.20 -13.49 -7.75
CA ILE A 32 2.44 -14.47 -8.54
C ILE A 32 3.33 -15.12 -9.61
N LEU A 33 4.16 -14.32 -10.29
CA LEU A 33 4.99 -14.77 -11.42
C LEU A 33 6.08 -15.75 -11.00
N ASN A 34 6.93 -15.37 -10.03
CA ASN A 34 8.11 -16.18 -9.67
C ASN A 34 8.16 -16.57 -8.18
N GLY A 35 7.15 -16.23 -7.39
CA GLY A 35 7.08 -16.56 -5.96
C GLY A 35 8.24 -15.97 -5.13
N PHE A 36 8.41 -16.50 -3.92
CA PHE A 36 9.56 -16.22 -3.05
C PHE A 36 10.85 -16.94 -3.47
N SER A 37 10.82 -17.67 -4.59
CA SER A 37 11.91 -18.56 -5.01
C SER A 37 13.13 -17.80 -5.54
N GLN A 38 12.93 -16.59 -6.07
CA GLN A 38 13.99 -15.78 -6.65
C GLN A 38 14.32 -14.59 -5.74
N SER A 39 15.54 -14.58 -5.21
CA SER A 39 16.04 -13.53 -4.32
C SER A 39 15.97 -12.14 -4.97
N GLY A 40 16.29 -12.02 -6.26
CA GLY A 40 16.25 -10.73 -6.97
C GLY A 40 14.86 -10.10 -7.02
N ILE A 41 13.82 -10.91 -7.25
CA ILE A 41 12.43 -10.43 -7.31
C ILE A 41 11.92 -10.06 -5.93
N TYR A 42 12.28 -10.83 -4.91
CA TYR A 42 11.98 -10.51 -3.52
C TYR A 42 12.62 -9.18 -3.09
N SER A 43 13.91 -8.98 -3.38
CA SER A 43 14.60 -7.73 -3.09
C SER A 43 14.00 -6.54 -3.83
N PHE A 44 13.60 -6.71 -5.09
CA PHE A 44 12.94 -5.67 -5.87
C PHE A 44 11.55 -5.31 -5.31
N ALA A 45 10.77 -6.31 -4.87
CA ALA A 45 9.48 -6.08 -4.23
C ALA A 45 9.63 -5.29 -2.92
N ILE A 46 10.63 -5.61 -2.08
CA ILE A 46 10.95 -4.83 -0.87
C ILE A 46 11.33 -3.40 -1.24
N PHE A 47 12.17 -3.21 -2.25
CA PHE A 47 12.59 -1.89 -2.70
C PHE A 47 11.39 -1.03 -3.14
N ILE A 48 10.45 -1.61 -3.89
CA ILE A 48 9.21 -0.95 -4.28
C ILE A 48 8.37 -0.55 -3.05
N LYS A 49 8.26 -1.41 -2.04
CA LYS A 49 7.54 -1.07 -0.79
C LYS A 49 8.21 0.08 -0.04
N LEU A 50 9.54 0.09 0.03
CA LEU A 50 10.28 1.18 0.67
C LEU A 50 10.01 2.52 -0.03
N ILE A 51 10.07 2.56 -1.36
CA ILE A 51 9.70 3.75 -2.14
C ILE A 51 8.24 4.13 -1.87
N GLY A 52 7.35 3.14 -1.88
CA GLY A 52 5.94 3.31 -1.58
C GLY A 52 5.73 4.03 -0.25
N TRP A 53 6.36 3.55 0.83
CA TRP A 53 6.31 4.16 2.16
C TRP A 53 6.93 5.55 2.22
N SER A 54 8.04 5.79 1.52
CA SER A 54 8.65 7.13 1.44
C SER A 54 7.73 8.14 0.77
N PHE A 55 7.08 7.77 -0.34
CA PHE A 55 6.06 8.62 -0.99
C PHE A 55 4.88 8.89 -0.07
N SER A 56 4.41 7.83 0.58
CA SER A 56 3.35 7.87 1.58
C SER A 56 3.68 8.84 2.73
N ALA A 57 4.92 8.84 3.22
CA ALA A 57 5.42 9.80 4.21
C ALA A 57 5.44 11.24 3.66
N GLY A 58 5.85 11.41 2.40
CA GLY A 58 5.89 12.71 1.73
C GLY A 58 4.51 13.33 1.55
N ILE A 59 3.53 12.54 1.09
CA ILE A 59 2.12 12.95 1.01
C ILE A 59 1.64 13.37 2.40
N TYR A 60 1.88 12.54 3.42
CA TYR A 60 1.46 12.87 4.77
C TYR A 60 2.10 14.16 5.28
N PHE A 61 3.40 14.38 5.03
CA PHE A 61 4.12 15.61 5.42
C PHE A 61 3.53 16.86 4.77
N MET A 62 3.22 16.83 3.47
CA MET A 62 2.60 17.95 2.75
C MET A 62 1.26 18.36 3.37
N PHE A 63 0.49 17.40 3.88
CA PHE A 63 -0.83 17.66 4.46
C PHE A 63 -0.85 17.74 5.99
N TYR A 64 0.27 17.42 6.66
CA TYR A 64 0.39 17.33 8.11
C TYR A 64 0.05 18.66 8.78
N GLN A 65 0.52 19.78 8.25
CA GLN A 65 0.32 21.10 8.86
C GLN A 65 -1.17 21.45 9.03
N SER A 66 -2.02 20.99 8.10
CA SER A 66 -3.47 21.22 8.15
C SER A 66 -4.22 20.37 9.19
N THR A 67 -3.59 19.29 9.68
CA THR A 67 -4.19 18.31 10.61
C THR A 67 -3.41 18.13 11.91
N ALA A 68 -2.24 18.74 12.04
CA ALA A 68 -1.36 18.60 13.20
C ALA A 68 -2.04 18.98 14.52
N TYR A 69 -2.86 20.03 14.52
CA TYR A 69 -3.61 20.48 15.70
C TYR A 69 -4.60 19.43 16.20
N PHE A 70 -5.23 18.69 15.29
CA PHE A 70 -6.17 17.62 15.62
C PHE A 70 -5.45 16.43 16.26
N PHE A 71 -4.35 15.98 15.67
CA PHE A 71 -3.55 14.87 16.22
C PHE A 71 -2.91 15.23 17.56
N LYS A 72 -2.46 16.48 17.73
CA LYS A 72 -1.92 16.98 19.00
C LYS A 72 -2.98 16.97 20.12
N ASN A 73 -4.22 17.36 19.82
CA ASN A 73 -5.33 17.27 20.77
C ASN A 73 -5.74 15.83 21.12
N GLN A 74 -5.42 14.85 20.27
CA GLN A 74 -5.63 13.43 20.57
C GLN A 74 -4.42 12.75 21.26
N GLY A 75 -3.34 13.49 21.52
CA GLY A 75 -2.10 12.92 22.05
C GLY A 75 -1.39 11.96 21.09
N ILE A 76 -1.74 12.00 19.79
CA ILE A 76 -1.16 11.13 18.77
C ILE A 76 0.01 11.88 18.11
N GLY A 77 1.23 11.43 18.41
CA GLY A 77 2.44 11.96 17.76
C GLY A 77 2.62 11.44 16.32
N PHE A 78 3.36 12.21 15.51
CA PHE A 78 3.71 11.87 14.12
C PHE A 78 4.29 10.45 13.97
N LYS A 79 5.18 10.04 14.88
CA LYS A 79 5.79 8.69 14.89
C LYS A 79 4.73 7.58 14.95
N LYS A 80 3.69 7.75 15.79
CA LYS A 80 2.61 6.76 15.94
C LYS A 80 1.74 6.68 14.70
N ILE A 81 1.53 7.81 14.02
CA ILE A 81 0.78 7.87 12.77
C ILE A 81 1.53 7.13 11.67
N MET A 82 2.84 7.39 11.54
CA MET A 82 3.67 6.72 10.55
C MET A 82 3.75 5.21 10.80
N ALA A 83 3.92 4.78 12.05
CA ALA A 83 3.92 3.37 12.42
C ALA A 83 2.60 2.67 12.09
N ASN A 84 1.46 3.30 12.44
CA ASN A 84 0.15 2.75 12.09
C ASN A 84 -0.05 2.64 10.58
N MET A 85 0.45 3.60 9.82
CA MET A 85 0.33 3.61 8.37
C MET A 85 1.09 2.45 7.71
N VAL A 86 2.31 2.16 8.18
CA VAL A 86 3.08 0.98 7.76
C VAL A 86 2.38 -0.32 8.18
N LEU A 87 1.84 -0.37 9.42
CA LEU A 87 1.10 -1.54 9.89
C LEU A 87 -0.14 -1.84 9.05
N TYR A 88 -0.96 -0.84 8.73
CA TYR A 88 -2.13 -1.02 7.88
C TYR A 88 -1.75 -1.50 6.47
N ASP A 89 -0.70 -0.93 5.90
CA ASP A 89 -0.19 -1.36 4.60
C ASP A 89 0.32 -2.80 4.61
N LEU A 90 0.99 -3.25 5.69
CA LEU A 90 1.37 -4.65 5.87
C LEU A 90 0.16 -5.58 5.99
N ILE A 91 -0.86 -5.20 6.76
CA ILE A 91 -2.10 -5.99 6.89
C ILE A 91 -2.77 -6.15 5.52
N ILE A 92 -2.86 -5.08 4.74
CA ILE A 92 -3.41 -5.11 3.38
C ILE A 92 -2.58 -6.03 2.49
N LEU A 93 -1.25 -5.89 2.53
CA LEU A 93 -0.35 -6.73 1.73
C LEU A 93 -0.52 -8.22 2.07
N ILE A 94 -0.58 -8.57 3.36
CA ILE A 94 -0.80 -9.95 3.82
C ILE A 94 -2.16 -10.45 3.32
N GLY A 95 -3.21 -9.63 3.45
CA GLY A 95 -4.54 -9.98 2.95
C GLY A 95 -4.56 -10.24 1.45
N ILE A 96 -3.93 -9.38 0.66
CA ILE A 96 -3.81 -9.56 -0.79
C ILE A 96 -3.02 -10.83 -1.10
N LEU A 97 -1.88 -11.06 -0.44
CA LEU A 97 -1.07 -12.27 -0.65
C LEU A 97 -1.87 -13.55 -0.34
N MET A 98 -2.63 -13.57 0.75
CA MET A 98 -3.48 -14.72 1.11
C MET A 98 -4.56 -14.98 0.06
N ILE A 99 -5.21 -13.93 -0.45
CA ILE A 99 -6.21 -14.09 -1.53
C ILE A 99 -5.53 -14.57 -2.81
N SER A 100 -4.38 -13.98 -3.16
CA SER A 100 -3.64 -14.34 -4.37
C SER A 100 -3.07 -15.75 -4.33
N THR A 101 -2.69 -16.27 -3.16
CA THR A 101 -2.23 -17.67 -3.04
C THR A 101 -3.39 -18.64 -3.18
N ILE A 102 -4.55 -18.34 -2.59
CA ILE A 102 -5.77 -19.16 -2.76
C ILE A 102 -6.22 -19.17 -4.23
N CYS A 103 -6.17 -18.01 -4.89
CA CYS A 103 -6.61 -17.85 -6.28
C CYS A 103 -5.48 -18.00 -7.31
N ARG A 104 -4.33 -18.58 -6.93
CA ARG A 104 -3.11 -18.57 -7.74
C ARG A 104 -3.30 -19.17 -9.13
N ASP A 105 -3.94 -20.34 -9.21
CA ASP A 105 -4.10 -21.06 -10.48
C ASP A 105 -5.01 -20.29 -11.45
N PHE A 106 -6.08 -19.68 -10.93
CA PHE A 106 -6.97 -18.81 -11.70
C PHE A 106 -6.25 -17.55 -12.18
N LEU A 107 -5.55 -16.84 -11.26
CA LEU A 107 -4.82 -15.62 -11.57
C LEU A 107 -3.72 -15.85 -12.60
N SER A 108 -2.95 -16.93 -12.47
CA SER A 108 -1.90 -17.30 -13.42
C SER A 108 -2.47 -17.56 -14.82
N THR A 109 -3.59 -18.29 -14.91
CA THR A 109 -4.26 -18.58 -16.18
C THR A 109 -4.76 -17.30 -16.86
N VAL A 110 -5.41 -16.41 -16.11
CA VAL A 110 -5.89 -15.12 -16.62
C VAL A 110 -4.73 -14.24 -17.09
N LEU A 111 -3.63 -14.18 -16.33
CA LEU A 111 -2.45 -13.38 -16.67
C LEU A 111 -1.77 -13.87 -17.95
N ILE A 112 -1.62 -15.18 -18.12
CA ILE A 112 -1.06 -15.79 -19.34
C ILE A 112 -1.93 -15.48 -20.56
N ASN A 113 -3.26 -15.61 -20.43
CA ASN A 113 -4.18 -15.28 -21.52
C ASN A 113 -4.11 -13.80 -21.90
N LEU A 114 -4.00 -12.88 -20.93
CA LEU A 114 -3.81 -11.45 -21.17
C LEU A 114 -2.51 -11.15 -21.94
N LEU A 115 -1.40 -11.77 -21.52
CA LEU A 115 -0.10 -11.60 -22.19
C LEU A 115 -0.07 -12.21 -23.61
N GLN A 116 -0.89 -13.23 -23.87
CA GLN A 116 -1.05 -13.79 -25.21
C GLN A 116 -1.92 -12.92 -26.12
N ILE A 117 -2.92 -12.21 -25.57
CA ILE A 117 -3.74 -11.26 -26.32
C ILE A 117 -2.91 -10.08 -26.81
N GLU A 118 -1.92 -9.59 -26.04
CA GLU A 118 -1.01 -8.53 -26.48
C GLU A 118 0.01 -8.97 -27.56
N LYS A 119 0.13 -10.28 -27.82
CA LYS A 119 1.03 -10.81 -28.87
C LYS A 119 0.39 -10.91 -30.25
N TYR A 120 -0.92 -10.63 -30.39
CA TYR A 120 -1.67 -10.64 -31.65
C TYR A 120 -2.30 -9.26 -31.91
#